data_AF-A0A183AZZ4-F1
#
_entry.id   AF-A0A183AZZ4-F1
#
_cell.length_a   1.000
_cell.length_b   1.000
_cell.length_c   1.000
_cell.angle_alpha   90.00
_cell.angle_beta   90.00
_cell.angle_gamma   90.00
#
_symmetry.space_group_name_H-M   'P 1'
#
loop_
_entity.id
_entity.type
_entity.pdbx_description
1 polymer ?
#
loop_
_entity_poly.entity_id
_entity_poly.type
_entity_poly.pdbx_seq_one_letter_code
_entity_poly.pdbx_strand_id
1 'polypeptide(L)'
;MLQPVDQNVIWSFKYSFRNNLLKYVLSLIKDEQISMKSEVDILIGMHLIKKAWVSVHSHVLIDAFIKAGFKPTFNQPLMRPPEDNCDLIENFTHYMSIDERLFEKEITSFRIKPSTAMKKTNVKQ
;
A
#
# COMPACT_ATOMS: atom_id res chain seq x y z
N MET A 1 -8.07 -18.69 -21.49
CA MET A 1 -8.13 -18.90 -20.02
C MET A 1 -7.82 -17.56 -19.38
N LEU A 2 -8.75 -16.99 -18.60
CA LEU A 2 -8.52 -15.72 -17.89
C LEU A 2 -7.87 -16.04 -16.55
N GLN A 3 -6.74 -15.42 -16.16
CA GLN A 3 -6.17 -15.72 -14.85
C GLN A 3 -7.06 -15.11 -13.76
N PRO A 4 -7.20 -15.75 -12.58
CA PRO A 4 -8.11 -15.29 -11.51
C PRO A 4 -7.87 -13.82 -11.12
N VAL A 5 -6.62 -13.39 -11.20
CA VAL A 5 -6.20 -12.06 -10.77
C VAL A 5 -6.62 -10.96 -11.76
N ASP A 6 -7.00 -11.32 -12.99
CA ASP A 6 -6.86 -10.43 -14.14
C ASP A 6 -8.02 -9.49 -14.43
N GLN A 7 -9.01 -9.39 -13.55
CA GLN A 7 -10.08 -8.42 -13.74
C GLN A 7 -10.42 -7.69 -12.45
N ASN A 8 -11.09 -8.34 -11.52
CA ASN A 8 -11.66 -7.68 -10.35
C ASN A 8 -10.60 -7.38 -9.28
N VAL A 9 -9.62 -8.28 -9.12
CA VAL A 9 -8.54 -8.14 -8.14
C VAL A 9 -7.61 -6.99 -8.53
N ILE A 10 -7.08 -7.01 -9.76
CA ILE A 10 -6.22 -5.92 -10.26
C ILE A 10 -6.97 -4.59 -10.30
N TRP A 11 -8.24 -4.59 -10.71
CA TRP A 11 -9.02 -3.35 -10.76
C TRP A 11 -9.23 -2.76 -9.36
N SER A 12 -9.65 -3.57 -8.40
CA SER A 12 -9.84 -3.16 -7.00
C SER A 12 -8.53 -2.65 -6.38
N PHE A 13 -7.43 -3.37 -6.60
CA PHE A 13 -6.10 -2.97 -6.17
C PHE A 13 -5.69 -1.63 -6.77
N LYS A 14 -5.78 -1.46 -8.10
CA LYS A 14 -5.41 -0.22 -8.80
C LYS A 14 -6.26 0.95 -8.33
N TYR A 15 -7.56 0.73 -8.10
CA TYR A 15 -8.46 1.76 -7.59
C TYR A 15 -8.02 2.23 -6.20
N SER A 16 -7.77 1.29 -5.27
CA SER A 16 -7.31 1.62 -3.93
C SER A 16 -5.93 2.28 -3.92
N PHE A 17 -4.99 1.79 -4.72
CA PHE A 17 -3.67 2.39 -4.87
C PHE A 17 -3.77 3.86 -5.30
N ARG A 18 -4.56 4.16 -6.35
CA ARG A 18 -4.77 5.54 -6.82
C ARG A 18 -5.38 6.42 -5.74
N ASN A 19 -6.36 5.92 -4.99
CA ASN A 19 -6.98 6.67 -3.89
C ASN A 19 -5.96 6.96 -2.76
N ASN A 20 -5.16 5.98 -2.37
CA ASN A 20 -4.12 6.16 -1.35
C ASN A 20 -3.02 7.12 -1.81
N LEU A 21 -2.61 7.06 -3.09
CA LEU A 21 -1.67 8.01 -3.68
C LEU A 21 -2.23 9.43 -3.67
N LEU A 22 -3.50 9.62 -4.03
CA LEU A 22 -4.14 10.95 -3.98
C LEU A 22 -4.20 11.49 -2.56
N LYS A 23 -4.57 10.67 -1.57
CA LYS A 23 -4.54 11.06 -0.15
C LYS A 23 -3.14 11.47 0.30
N TYR A 24 -2.13 10.72 -0.12
CA TYR A 24 -0.74 11.03 0.17
C TYR A 24 -0.32 12.38 -0.45
N VAL A 25 -0.57 12.60 -1.75
CA VAL A 25 -0.24 13.86 -2.44
C VAL A 25 -0.98 15.05 -1.79
N LEU A 26 -2.27 14.90 -1.46
CA LEU A 26 -3.03 15.93 -0.76
C LEU A 26 -2.46 16.24 0.62
N SER A 27 -1.96 15.23 1.35
CA SER A 27 -1.29 15.47 2.65
C SER A 27 0.00 16.26 2.48
N LEU A 28 0.80 15.97 1.44
CA LEU A 28 2.03 16.72 1.16
C LEU A 28 1.76 18.20 0.82
N ILE A 29 0.69 18.46 0.06
CA ILE A 29 0.30 19.82 -0.30
C ILE A 29 -0.12 20.61 0.95
N LYS A 30 -0.87 19.99 1.85
CA LYS A 30 -1.32 20.62 3.10
C LYS A 30 -0.17 20.93 4.05
N ASP A 31 0.84 20.07 4.12
CA ASP A 31 1.97 20.23 5.05
C ASP A 31 3.03 21.22 4.54
N GLU A 32 2.77 21.98 3.45
CA GLU A 32 3.70 22.92 2.80
C GLU A 32 5.08 22.32 2.45
N GLN A 33 5.19 20.99 2.41
CA GLN A 33 6.40 20.21 2.08
C GLN A 33 6.74 20.24 0.58
N ILE A 34 6.23 21.23 -0.15
CA ILE A 34 6.31 21.37 -1.62
C ILE A 34 7.68 21.94 -2.03
N SER A 35 8.77 21.40 -1.46
CA SER A 35 10.03 21.34 -2.18
C SER A 35 9.91 20.14 -3.13
N MET A 36 9.21 20.33 -4.26
CA MET A 36 8.81 19.26 -5.19
C MET A 36 10.01 18.45 -5.69
N LYS A 37 10.35 17.40 -4.95
CA LYS A 37 10.96 16.22 -5.53
C LYS A 37 9.80 15.40 -6.08
N SER A 38 9.59 15.43 -7.38
CA SER A 38 8.47 14.78 -8.09
C SER A 38 8.54 13.24 -8.08
N GLU A 39 9.30 12.67 -7.16
CA GLU A 39 9.66 11.27 -7.12
C GLU A 39 9.07 10.64 -5.86
N VAL A 40 8.23 9.63 -6.05
CA VAL A 40 7.75 8.79 -4.97
C VAL A 40 8.91 7.89 -4.56
N ASP A 41 9.38 8.02 -3.33
CA ASP A 41 10.40 7.12 -2.77
C ASP A 41 9.91 5.67 -2.87
N ILE A 42 10.80 4.73 -3.18
CA ILE A 42 10.48 3.31 -3.27
C ILE A 42 9.79 2.80 -2.00
N LEU A 43 10.16 3.32 -0.82
CA LEU A 43 9.52 3.01 0.45
C LEU A 43 8.06 3.48 0.48
N ILE A 44 7.80 4.72 0.06
CA ILE A 44 6.43 5.24 -0.05
C ILE A 44 5.63 4.39 -1.04
N GLY A 45 6.23 4.03 -2.18
CA GLY A 45 5.63 3.13 -3.17
C GLY A 45 5.24 1.78 -2.57
N MET A 46 6.16 1.13 -1.84
CA MET A 46 5.91 -0.14 -1.16
C MET A 46 4.78 -0.06 -0.13
N HIS A 47 4.72 1.01 0.67
CA HIS A 47 3.64 1.19 1.63
C HIS A 47 2.28 1.39 0.95
N LEU A 48 2.22 2.20 -0.10
CA LEU A 48 0.99 2.40 -0.86
C LEU A 48 0.51 1.09 -1.51
N ILE A 49 1.44 0.26 -2.01
CA ILE A 49 1.15 -1.09 -2.54
C ILE A 49 0.59 -2.00 -1.43
N LYS A 50 1.26 -2.08 -0.27
CA LYS A 50 0.78 -2.88 0.87
C LYS A 50 -0.63 -2.46 1.29
N LYS A 51 -0.85 -1.16 1.45
CA LYS A 51 -2.15 -0.58 1.84
C LYS A 51 -3.25 -0.87 0.83
N ALA A 52 -2.94 -0.77 -0.46
CA ALA A 52 -3.86 -1.11 -1.54
C ALA A 52 -4.18 -2.61 -1.54
N TRP A 53 -3.20 -3.48 -1.31
CA TRP A 53 -3.40 -4.92 -1.24
C TRP A 53 -4.30 -5.34 -0.08
N VAL A 54 -4.02 -4.84 1.13
CA VAL A 54 -4.83 -5.13 2.33
C VAL A 54 -6.28 -4.68 2.18
N SER A 55 -6.52 -3.64 1.37
CA SER A 55 -7.88 -3.15 1.11
C SER A 55 -8.68 -3.97 0.09
N VAL A 56 -8.06 -4.92 -0.62
CA VAL A 56 -8.79 -5.82 -1.52
C VAL A 56 -9.63 -6.78 -0.69
N HIS A 57 -10.95 -6.67 -0.82
CA HIS A 57 -11.85 -7.46 -0.01
C HIS A 57 -11.81 -8.95 -0.41
N SER A 58 -11.86 -9.84 0.59
CA SER A 58 -11.94 -11.30 0.40
C SER A 58 -12.99 -11.77 -0.61
N HIS A 59 -14.19 -11.16 -0.68
CA HIS A 59 -15.21 -11.55 -1.65
C HIS A 59 -14.78 -11.29 -3.10
N VAL A 60 -13.97 -10.25 -3.35
CA VAL A 60 -13.42 -9.93 -4.68
C VAL A 60 -12.45 -11.03 -5.11
N LEU A 61 -11.62 -11.51 -4.19
CA LEU A 61 -10.72 -12.64 -4.43
C LEU A 61 -11.52 -13.91 -4.74
N ILE A 62 -12.47 -14.27 -3.88
CA ILE A 62 -13.30 -15.48 -4.03
C ILE A 62 -14.05 -15.48 -5.37
N ASP A 63 -14.70 -14.37 -5.72
CA ASP A 63 -15.41 -14.21 -7.00
C ASP A 63 -14.47 -14.37 -8.21
N ALA A 64 -13.26 -13.82 -8.13
CA ALA A 64 -12.23 -13.95 -9.16
C ALA A 64 -11.82 -15.41 -9.40
N PHE A 65 -11.58 -16.17 -8.33
CA PHE A 65 -11.23 -17.60 -8.43
C PHE A 65 -12.40 -18.43 -8.97
N ILE A 66 -13.63 -18.17 -8.51
CA ILE A 66 -14.83 -18.84 -9.04
C ILE A 66 -14.98 -18.59 -10.55
N LYS A 67 -14.83 -17.34 -11.00
CA LYS A 67 -14.91 -16.96 -12.42
C LYS A 67 -13.81 -17.58 -13.28
N ALA A 68 -12.64 -17.85 -12.70
CA ALA A 68 -11.56 -18.56 -13.38
C ALA A 68 -11.77 -20.09 -13.44
N GLY A 69 -12.91 -20.60 -12.96
CA GLY A 69 -13.28 -22.00 -13.03
C GLY A 69 -12.82 -22.83 -11.83
N PHE A 70 -12.28 -22.19 -10.78
CA PHE A 70 -11.97 -22.88 -9.53
C PHE A 70 -13.27 -23.21 -8.81
N LYS A 71 -13.46 -24.47 -8.47
CA LYS A 71 -14.59 -24.90 -7.67
C LYS A 71 -14.30 -24.61 -6.20
N PRO A 72 -15.21 -23.99 -5.46
CA PRO A 72 -15.08 -23.90 -4.02
C PRO A 72 -15.09 -25.32 -3.44
N THR A 73 -14.01 -25.73 -2.77
CA THR A 73 -13.97 -27.00 -2.02
C THR A 73 -14.72 -26.80 -0.69
N PHE A 74 -16.00 -26.48 -0.78
CA PHE A 74 -16.85 -26.12 0.36
C PHE A 74 -17.35 -27.39 1.06
N ASN A 75 -16.45 -28.10 1.74
CA ASN A 75 -16.80 -29.15 2.71
C ASN A 75 -16.83 -28.64 4.16
N GLN A 76 -16.65 -27.34 4.38
CA GLN A 76 -16.94 -26.68 5.65
C GLN A 76 -18.07 -25.66 5.47
N PRO A 77 -18.98 -25.49 6.45
CA PRO A 77 -20.01 -24.46 6.38
C PRO A 77 -19.36 -23.10 6.09
N LEU A 78 -20.03 -22.28 5.28
CA LEU A 78 -19.71 -20.88 5.04
C LEU A 78 -19.54 -20.22 6.40
N MET A 79 -18.28 -20.09 6.83
CA MET A 79 -17.93 -19.45 8.08
C MET A 79 -18.67 -18.11 8.06
N ARG A 80 -19.52 -17.90 9.07
CA ARG A 80 -19.75 -16.57 9.64
C ARG A 80 -18.44 -15.77 9.54
N PRO A 81 -18.50 -14.44 9.30
CA PRO A 81 -17.27 -13.64 9.26
C PRO A 81 -16.42 -14.03 10.47
N PRO A 82 -15.27 -14.70 10.24
CA PRO A 82 -14.52 -15.24 11.35
C PRO A 82 -14.01 -14.05 12.13
N GLU A 83 -14.23 -14.06 13.44
CA GLU A 83 -13.40 -13.32 14.36
C GLU A 83 -11.95 -13.80 14.11
N ASP A 84 -11.22 -13.00 13.32
CA ASP A 84 -9.76 -12.90 13.17
C ASP A 84 -8.90 -14.16 12.95
N ASN A 85 -9.45 -15.35 12.70
CA ASN A 85 -8.65 -16.58 12.60
C ASN A 85 -8.77 -17.26 11.23
N CYS A 86 -8.03 -16.74 10.25
CA CYS A 86 -7.81 -17.38 8.95
C CYS A 86 -6.51 -18.20 8.97
N ASP A 87 -6.56 -19.45 9.45
CA ASP A 87 -5.41 -20.35 9.55
C ASP A 87 -4.93 -20.98 8.21
N LEU A 88 -5.52 -20.56 7.07
CA LEU A 88 -5.13 -21.02 5.73
C LEU A 88 -4.32 -19.97 4.94
N ILE A 89 -4.03 -18.82 5.54
CA ILE A 89 -3.01 -17.91 5.05
C ILE A 89 -1.70 -18.42 5.65
N GLU A 90 -0.76 -18.86 4.81
CA GLU A 90 0.63 -19.03 5.24
C GLU A 90 1.00 -17.82 6.08
N ASN A 91 1.28 -18.05 7.37
CA ASN A 91 1.21 -17.00 8.38
C ASN A 91 2.29 -15.94 8.11
N PHE A 92 1.98 -14.95 7.28
CA PHE A 92 2.88 -13.84 6.96
C PHE A 92 3.17 -12.98 8.19
N THR A 93 2.54 -13.22 9.34
CA THR A 93 2.96 -12.61 10.61
C THR A 93 4.36 -13.07 11.05
N HIS A 94 4.85 -14.21 10.55
CA HIS A 94 6.23 -14.65 10.80
C HIS A 94 7.25 -13.87 9.98
N TYR A 95 6.85 -13.27 8.85
CA TYR A 95 7.62 -12.17 8.31
C TYR A 95 7.33 -10.99 9.22
N MET A 96 8.32 -10.55 9.99
CA MET A 96 8.23 -9.27 10.68
C MET A 96 7.91 -8.21 9.63
N SER A 97 6.63 -7.87 9.50
CA SER A 97 6.20 -6.60 8.95
C SER A 97 7.01 -5.59 9.74
N ILE A 98 7.84 -4.80 9.06
CA ILE A 98 8.31 -3.55 9.63
C ILE A 98 7.07 -2.91 10.25
N ASP A 99 7.10 -2.73 11.57
CA ASP A 99 5.97 -2.18 12.34
C ASP A 99 5.47 -0.96 11.56
N GLU A 100 4.18 -0.87 11.30
CA GLU A 100 3.61 0.24 10.53
C GLU A 100 4.00 1.58 11.17
N ARG A 101 4.13 1.62 12.50
CA ARG A 101 4.67 2.76 13.23
C ARG A 101 6.15 3.02 12.95
N LEU A 102 6.96 1.98 12.77
CA LEU A 102 8.38 2.10 12.40
C LEU A 102 8.52 2.59 10.95
N PHE A 103 7.68 2.08 10.04
CA PHE A 103 7.64 2.53 8.66
C PHE A 103 7.21 4.00 8.54
N GLU A 104 6.16 4.40 9.26
CA GLU A 104 5.70 5.79 9.31
C GLU A 104 6.74 6.72 9.96
N LYS A 105 7.44 6.26 11.01
CA LYS A 105 8.59 6.97 11.59
C LYS A 105 9.73 7.14 10.60
N GLU A 106 10.02 6.11 9.81
CA GLU A 106 11.09 6.15 8.82
C GLU A 106 10.72 7.09 7.66
N ILE A 107 9.49 7.00 7.11
CA ILE A 107 8.96 7.97 6.13
C ILE A 107 9.06 9.39 6.66
N THR A 108 8.62 9.64 7.90
CA THR A 108 8.67 10.99 8.49
C THR A 108 10.10 11.47 8.72
N SER A 109 11.04 10.58 9.05
CA SER A 109 12.47 10.93 9.17
C SER A 109 13.11 11.31 7.84
N PHE A 110 12.74 10.65 6.74
CA PHE A 110 13.19 11.02 5.39
C PHE A 110 12.65 12.37 4.91
N ARG A 111 11.52 12.84 5.47
CA ARG A 111 10.99 14.19 5.21
C ARG A 111 11.83 15.30 5.84
N ILE A 112 12.70 15.00 6.81
CA ILE A 112 13.52 15.99 7.53
C ILE A 112 14.97 15.85 7.08
N LYS A 113 15.29 16.27 5.85
CA LYS A 113 16.67 16.66 5.50
C LYS A 113 16.66 18.12 5.08
N PRO A 114 17.02 19.06 5.98
CA PRO A 114 17.23 20.43 5.57
C PRO A 114 18.40 20.48 4.60
N SER A 115 18.14 21.03 3.41
CA SER A 115 19.15 21.34 2.40
C SER A 115 20.10 22.40 2.94
N THR A 116 21.19 21.98 3.59
CA THR A 116 22.30 22.86 3.96
C THR A 116 23.20 23.06 2.74
N ALA A 117 22.87 24.04 1.90
CA ALA A 117 23.85 24.67 1.00
C ALA A 117 23.38 26.03 0.46
N MET A 118 23.24 27.04 1.32
CA MET A 118 23.44 28.44 0.89
C MET A 118 24.87 28.86 1.19
N LYS A 119 25.80 28.63 0.26
CA LYS A 119 27.06 29.40 0.23
C LYS A 119 26.76 30.75 -0.41
N LYS A 120 26.54 31.77 0.43
CA LYS A 120 26.57 33.17 0.01
C LYS A 120 28.00 33.51 -0.43
N THR A 121 28.25 33.58 -1.73
CA THR A 121 29.42 34.29 -2.25
C THR A 121 29.15 35.79 -2.21
N ASN A 122 29.63 36.43 -1.14
CA ASN A 122 29.87 37.86 -1.12
C ASN A 122 31.00 38.17 -2.11
N VAL A 123 30.67 38.82 -3.23
CA VAL A 123 31.66 39.58 -3.99
C VAL A 123 31.66 40.99 -3.43
N LYS A 124 32.76 41.37 -2.79
CA LYS A 124 33.03 42.74 -2.36
C LYS A 124 33.43 43.58 -3.57
N GLN A 125 32.83 44.78 -3.61
CA GLN A 125 33.21 46.05 -4.24
C GLN A 125 34.14 46.02 -5.45
#